data_AF-E2AF79-F1
#
_entry.id   AF-E2AF79-F1
#
_cell.length_a   1.000
_cell.length_b   1.000
_cell.length_c   1.000
_cell.angle_alpha   90.00
_cell.angle_beta   90.00
_cell.angle_gamma   90.00
#
_symmetry.space_group_name_H-M   'P 1'
#
loop_
_entity.id
_entity.type
_entity.pdbx_description
1 polymer ?
#
loop_
_entity_poly.entity_id
_entity_poly.type
_entity_poly.pdbx_seq_one_letter_code
_entity_poly.pdbx_strand_id
1 'polypeptide(L)' 'YTNAEMTDMHFMYGLADGNSLRARRLYIERFPNRNVPDRKTFERIHQ' A
#
# COMPACT_ATOMS: atom_id res chain seq x y z
N TYR A 1 -7.37 -6.73 -5.96
CA TYR A 1 -5.96 -6.39 -6.21
C TYR A 1 -5.28 -7.60 -6.77
N THR A 2 -4.44 -7.44 -7.78
CA THR A 2 -3.60 -8.53 -8.31
C THR A 2 -2.50 -8.87 -7.32
N ASN A 3 -1.89 -10.05 -7.44
CA ASN A 3 -0.76 -10.43 -6.57
C ASN A 3 0.38 -9.40 -6.63
N ALA A 4 0.63 -8.81 -7.80
CA ALA A 4 1.62 -7.74 -7.95
C ALA A 4 1.24 -6.49 -7.15
N GLU A 5 -0.02 -6.06 -7.21
CA GLU A 5 -0.50 -4.91 -6.45
C GLU A 5 -0.43 -5.16 -4.94
N MET A 6 -0.72 -6.38 -4.46
CA MET A 6 -0.62 -6.73 -3.05
C MET A 6 0.84 -6.72 -2.56
N THR A 7 1.78 -7.22 -3.37
CA THR A 7 3.22 -7.12 -3.07
C THR A 7 3.69 -5.67 -2.99
N ASP A 8 3.27 -4.83 -3.95
CA ASP A 8 3.60 -3.40 -3.94
C ASP A 8 3.01 -2.69 -2.72
N MET A 9 1.80 -3.04 -2.30
CA MET A 9 1.19 -2.52 -1.08
C MET A 9 1.94 -2.94 0.17
N HIS A 10 2.32 -4.22 0.28
CA HIS A 10 3.11 -4.73 1.40
C HIS A 10 4.48 -4.03 1.49
N PHE A 11 5.14 -3.85 0.35
CA PHE A 11 6.40 -3.13 0.26
C PHE A 11 6.27 -1.66 0.70
N MET A 12 5.23 -0.95 0.24
CA MET A 12 4.97 0.43 0.66
C MET A 12 4.65 0.54 2.15
N TYR A 13 3.97 -0.45 2.70
CA TYR A 13 3.66 -0.48 4.13
C TYR A 13 4.91 -0.67 4.99
N GLY A 14 5.84 -1.54 4.56
CA GLY A 14 7.15 -1.67 5.18
C GLY A 14 7.98 -0.39 5.08
N LEU A 15 8.02 0.26 3.92
CA LEU A 15 8.70 1.56 3.74
C LEU A 15 8.11 2.69 4.60
N ALA A 16 6.83 2.58 4.92
CA ALA A 16 6.13 3.54 5.75
C ALA A 16 6.28 3.28 7.26
N ASP A 17 7.12 2.32 7.67
CA ASP A 17 7.34 1.95 9.07
C ASP A 17 6.04 1.55 9.79
N GLY A 18 5.18 0.79 9.10
CA GLY A 18 3.87 0.39 9.62
C GLY A 18 2.82 1.52 9.63
N ASN A 19 3.14 2.70 9.10
CA ASN A 19 2.17 3.78 9.00
C ASN A 19 1.30 3.63 7.74
N SER A 20 0.07 3.15 7.92
CA SER A 20 -0.86 2.89 6.83
C SER A 20 -1.30 4.15 6.05
N LEU A 21 -1.31 5.34 6.67
CA LEU A 21 -1.56 6.61 5.95
C LEU A 21 -0.39 6.99 5.04
N ARG A 22 0.84 6.82 5.55
CA ARG A 22 2.05 7.13 4.81
C ARG A 22 2.27 6.13 3.68
N ALA A 23 2.01 4.85 3.91
CA ALA A 23 2.02 3.80 2.89
C ALA A 23 1.08 4.12 1.73
N ARG A 24 -0.14 4.56 2.05
CA ARG A 24 -1.13 4.96 1.04
C ARG A 24 -0.65 6.14 0.20
N ARG A 25 -0.08 7.18 0.82
CA ARG A 25 0.46 8.34 0.07
C ARG A 25 1.58 7.92 -0.89
N LEU A 26 2.53 7.12 -0.40
CA LEU A 26 3.63 6.58 -1.22
C LEU A 26 3.11 5.71 -2.37
N TYR A 27 2.06 4.92 -2.12
CA TYR A 27 1.43 4.10 -3.15
C TYR A 27 0.77 4.95 -4.26
N ILE A 28 0.06 6.02 -3.89
CA ILE A 28 -0.53 6.97 -4.85
C ILE A 28 0.56 7.66 -5.68
N GLU A 29 1.61 8.14 -5.02
CA GLU A 29 2.70 8.86 -5.66
C GLU A 29 3.45 7.98 -6.67
N ARG A 30 3.69 6.71 -6.32
CA ARG A 30 4.40 5.77 -7.19
C ARG A 30 3.53 5.17 -8.28
N PHE A 31 2.23 5.02 -8.03
CA PHE A 31 1.28 4.39 -8.95
C PHE A 31 0.05 5.27 -9.18
N PRO A 32 0.19 6.44 -9.84
CA PRO A 32 -0.93 7.36 -10.04
C PRO A 32 -2.06 6.78 -10.91
N ASN A 33 -1.76 5.76 -11.72
CA ASN A 33 -2.72 5.10 -12.60
C ASN A 33 -3.39 3.86 -11.99
N ARG A 34 -3.11 3.52 -10.73
CA ARG A 34 -3.70 2.35 -10.05
C ARG A 34 -4.82 2.74 -9.11
N ASN A 35 -5.73 1.81 -8.85
CA ASN A 35 -6.76 2.02 -7.84
C ASN A 35 -6.11 2.08 -6.45
N VAL A 36 -6.42 3.14 -5.71
CA VAL A 36 -5.81 3.42 -4.41
C VAL A 36 -6.55 2.63 -3.32
N PRO A 37 -5.90 1.63 -2.71
CA PRO A 37 -6.50 0.89 -1.62
C PRO A 37 -6.77 1.75 -0.38
N ASP A 38 -7.76 1.33 0.41
CA ASP A 38 -8.02 1.93 1.72
C ASP A 38 -6.88 1.63 2.69
N ARG A 39 -6.71 2.49 3.68
CA ARG A 39 -5.69 2.36 4.73
C ARG A 39 -5.74 1.00 5.42
N LYS A 40 -6.94 0.47 5.67
CA LYS A 40 -7.16 -0.84 6.30
C LYS A 40 -6.65 -2.00 5.44
N THR A 41 -6.59 -1.83 4.11
CA THR A 41 -6.06 -2.86 3.21
C THR A 41 -4.56 -3.03 3.42
N PHE A 42 -3.81 -1.94 3.61
CA PHE A 42 -2.39 -2.03 3.95
C PHE A 42 -2.16 -2.74 5.29
N GLU A 43 -2.98 -2.46 6.30
CA GLU A 43 -2.90 -3.12 7.62
C GLU A 43 -3.21 -4.62 7.52
N ARG A 44 -4.21 -5.01 6.72
CA ARG A 44 -4.58 -6.42 6.52
C ARG A 44 -3.56 -7.21 5.73
N ILE A 45 -2.84 -6.59 4.78
CA ILE A 45 -1.80 -7.25 3.98
C ILE A 45 -0.55 -7.58 4.82
N HIS A 46 -0.41 -6.96 5.99
CA HIS A 46 0.70 -7.24 6.90
C HIS A 46 0.41 -8.38 7.90
N GLN A 47 -0.86 -8.77 8.07
CA GLN A 47 -1.25 -9.93 8.89
C GLN A 47 -0.91 -11.25 8.19
#